data_AF-A0A1Y0HJ05-F1
#
_entry.id   AF-A0A1Y0HJ05-F1
#
_cell.length_a   1.000
_cell.length_b   1.000
_cell.length_c   1.000
_cell.angle_alpha   90.00
_cell.angle_beta   90.00
_cell.angle_gamma   90.00
#
_symmetry.space_group_name_H-M   'P 1'
#
loop_
_entity.id
_entity.type
_entity.pdbx_description
1 polymer ?
#
loop_
_entity_poly.entity_id
_entity_poly.type
_entity_poly.pdbx_seq_one_letter_code
_entity_poly.pdbx_strand_id
1 'polypeptide(L)'
;MVLEDEDSILFRQLRYFKQTGIFCRINHTERTWGIDIESLLTGHVKSLTKMPSKLEQFLYKNSSFIGFLSGLLFFASMLFGAWNTYSIYRNMYLENINVKAKEIIEPIEFLTYKINNLLDFVIGGTETQLSYIFSAVLFASFIISIILGGFIGSNANNRPKSFVLLSSLAISRKTKTKN
;
A
#
# COMPACT_ATOMS: atom_id res chain seq x y z
N MET A 1 -24.76 -51.71 -38.75
CA MET A 1 -24.76 -51.22 -37.36
C MET A 1 -23.98 -49.92 -37.38
N VAL A 2 -24.69 -48.81 -37.61
CA VAL A 2 -24.10 -47.48 -37.79
C VAL A 2 -24.21 -46.80 -36.43
N LEU A 3 -23.07 -46.50 -35.82
CA LEU A 3 -23.02 -45.68 -34.61
C LEU A 3 -23.12 -44.23 -35.08
N GLU A 4 -24.25 -43.60 -34.79
CA GLU A 4 -24.44 -42.16 -34.96
C GLU A 4 -23.55 -41.44 -33.94
N ASP A 5 -22.58 -40.72 -34.47
CA ASP A 5 -21.60 -39.90 -33.75
C ASP A 5 -22.27 -38.53 -33.47
N GLU A 6 -23.13 -38.47 -32.45
CA GLU A 6 -24.00 -37.31 -32.18
C GLU A 6 -23.34 -36.14 -31.42
N ASP A 7 -22.11 -36.25 -30.90
CA ASP A 7 -21.55 -35.23 -30.01
C ASP A 7 -20.43 -34.38 -30.63
N SER A 8 -20.57 -33.99 -31.91
CA SER A 8 -19.66 -33.01 -32.52
C SER A 8 -20.13 -31.58 -32.24
N ILE A 9 -19.63 -30.98 -31.16
CA ILE A 9 -19.77 -29.55 -30.89
C ILE A 9 -18.96 -28.78 -31.94
N LEU A 10 -19.60 -28.44 -33.06
CA LEU A 10 -19.02 -27.64 -34.13
C LEU A 10 -18.89 -26.18 -33.67
N PHE A 11 -17.72 -25.82 -33.14
CA PHE A 11 -17.32 -24.42 -32.98
C PHE A 11 -17.10 -23.81 -34.37
N ARG A 12 -18.15 -23.21 -34.92
CA ARG A 12 -18.11 -22.49 -36.19
C ARG A 12 -17.16 -21.30 -36.06
N GLN A 13 -16.14 -21.26 -36.93
CA GLN A 13 -15.09 -20.23 -36.95
C GLN A 13 -15.67 -18.82 -36.80
N LEU A 14 -15.21 -18.11 -35.77
CA LEU A 14 -15.48 -16.70 -35.53
C LEU A 14 -14.90 -15.89 -36.70
N ARG A 15 -15.75 -15.48 -37.64
CA ARG A 15 -15.37 -14.48 -38.65
C ARG A 15 -15.14 -13.15 -37.94
N TYR A 16 -13.87 -12.74 -37.92
CA TYR A 16 -13.45 -11.42 -37.45
C TYR A 16 -14.03 -10.34 -38.38
N PHE A 17 -15.21 -9.84 -38.04
CA PHE A 17 -15.75 -8.65 -38.69
C PHE A 17 -15.23 -7.40 -37.99
N LYS A 18 -14.89 -6.40 -38.80
CA LYS A 18 -14.37 -5.09 -38.41
C LYS A 18 -15.49 -4.26 -37.74
N GLN A 19 -16.03 -4.73 -36.63
CA GLN A 19 -16.94 -4.02 -35.73
C GLN A 19 -16.56 -4.46 -34.32
N THR A 20 -16.53 -3.49 -33.40
CA THR A 20 -16.07 -3.62 -32.00
C THR A 20 -16.99 -4.53 -31.16
N GLY A 21 -17.03 -5.83 -31.45
CA GLY A 21 -17.86 -6.80 -30.73
C GLY A 21 -17.48 -8.25 -31.03
N ILE A 22 -17.65 -9.12 -30.03
CA ILE A 22 -17.48 -10.57 -30.16
C ILE A 22 -18.89 -11.16 -30.28
N PHE A 23 -19.22 -11.74 -31.44
CA PHE A 23 -20.47 -12.47 -31.64
C PHE A 23 -20.26 -13.96 -31.35
N CYS A 24 -20.79 -14.44 -30.23
CA CYS A 24 -20.87 -15.88 -29.93
C CYS A 24 -22.27 -16.38 -30.26
N ARG A 25 -22.37 -17.40 -31.13
CA ARG A 25 -23.61 -18.15 -31.38
C ARG A 25 -23.43 -19.56 -30.83
N ILE A 26 -24.26 -19.92 -29.86
CA ILE A 26 -24.28 -21.26 -29.26
C ILE A 26 -25.56 -21.93 -29.72
N ASN A 27 -25.42 -23.07 -30.40
CA ASN A 27 -26.56 -23.91 -30.79
C ASN A 27 -26.62 -25.06 -29.80
N HIS A 28 -27.72 -25.18 -29.04
CA HIS A 28 -27.99 -26.31 -28.15
C HIS A 28 -29.41 -26.81 -28.37
N THR A 29 -29.60 -28.12 -28.20
CA THR A 29 -30.87 -28.84 -28.34
C THR A 29 -31.77 -28.72 -27.10
N GLU A 30 -31.20 -28.43 -25.92
CA GLU A 30 -31.96 -28.28 -24.67
C GLU A 30 -32.08 -26.81 -24.22
N ARG A 31 -33.32 -26.38 -23.99
CA ARG A 31 -33.67 -24.97 -23.70
C ARG A 31 -33.14 -24.46 -22.35
N THR A 32 -32.89 -25.34 -21.38
CA THR A 32 -32.42 -25.01 -20.03
C THR A 32 -30.91 -24.84 -19.94
N TRP A 33 -30.14 -25.68 -20.65
CA TRP A 33 -28.68 -25.61 -20.68
C TRP A 33 -28.18 -24.34 -21.37
N GLY A 34 -28.88 -23.89 -22.43
CA GLY A 34 -28.54 -22.66 -23.14
C GLY A 34 -28.60 -21.41 -22.25
N ILE A 35 -29.63 -21.32 -21.38
CA ILE A 35 -29.84 -20.17 -20.48
C ILE A 35 -28.75 -20.11 -19.40
N ASP A 36 -28.34 -21.25 -18.85
CA ASP A 36 -27.31 -21.29 -17.80
C ASP A 36 -25.93 -20.89 -18.35
N ILE A 37 -25.57 -21.42 -19.53
CA ILE A 37 -24.35 -21.05 -20.26
C ILE A 37 -24.36 -19.56 -20.64
N GLU A 38 -25.49 -19.04 -21.11
CA GLU A 38 -25.64 -17.62 -21.42
C GLU A 38 -25.46 -16.75 -20.17
N SER A 39 -26.03 -17.14 -19.03
CA SER A 39 -25.90 -16.39 -17.78
C SER A 39 -24.46 -16.34 -17.28
N LEU A 40 -23.75 -17.47 -17.33
CA LEU A 40 -22.34 -17.60 -16.96
C LEU A 40 -21.45 -16.76 -17.89
N LEU A 41 -21.63 -16.89 -19.21
CA LEU A 41 -20.87 -16.13 -20.20
C LEU A 41 -21.14 -14.63 -20.07
N THR A 42 -22.40 -14.23 -19.88
CA THR A 42 -22.76 -12.82 -19.71
C THR A 42 -22.10 -12.23 -18.47
N GLY A 43 -22.05 -12.98 -17.36
CA GLY A 43 -21.33 -12.58 -16.15
C GLY A 43 -19.83 -12.36 -16.40
N HIS A 44 -19.18 -13.31 -17.08
CA HIS A 44 -17.77 -13.21 -17.42
C HIS A 44 -17.47 -12.08 -18.42
N VAL A 45 -18.27 -11.92 -19.48
CA VAL A 45 -18.11 -10.85 -20.47
C VAL A 45 -18.33 -9.49 -19.82
N LYS A 46 -19.34 -9.34 -18.96
CA LYS A 46 -19.59 -8.08 -18.22
C LYS A 46 -18.45 -7.73 -17.27
N SER A 47 -17.83 -8.73 -16.65
CA SER A 47 -16.61 -8.56 -15.85
C SER A 47 -15.42 -8.12 -16.71
N LEU A 48 -15.21 -8.74 -17.87
CA LEU A 48 -14.09 -8.43 -18.77
C LEU A 48 -14.25 -7.08 -19.49
N THR A 49 -15.49 -6.64 -19.71
CA THR A 49 -15.80 -5.38 -20.41
C THR A 49 -15.89 -4.17 -19.49
N LYS A 50 -15.90 -4.35 -18.16
CA LYS A 50 -15.75 -3.24 -17.22
C LYS A 50 -14.36 -2.64 -17.36
N MET A 51 -14.24 -1.60 -18.16
CA MET A 51 -13.03 -0.79 -18.21
C MET A 51 -12.88 -0.06 -16.87
N PRO A 52 -11.72 -0.17 -16.20
CA PRO A 52 -11.46 0.60 -15.00
C PRO A 52 -11.50 2.09 -15.35
N SER A 53 -11.99 2.89 -14.42
CA SER A 53 -11.98 4.34 -14.55
C SER A 53 -10.55 4.85 -14.73
N LYS A 54 -10.40 6.03 -15.35
CA LYS A 54 -9.06 6.64 -15.55
C LYS A 54 -8.30 6.82 -14.23
N LEU A 55 -9.01 7.09 -13.14
CA LEU A 55 -8.44 7.22 -11.80
C LEU A 55 -7.91 5.89 -11.28
N GLU A 56 -8.67 4.80 -11.38
CA GLU A 56 -8.20 3.46 -11.00
C GLU A 56 -6.99 3.05 -11.82
N GLN A 57 -6.98 3.28 -13.14
CA GLN A 57 -5.82 3.00 -13.99
C GLN A 57 -4.58 3.76 -13.53
N PHE A 58 -4.75 5.03 -13.15
CA PHE A 58 -3.66 5.85 -12.62
C PHE A 58 -3.14 5.31 -11.28
N LEU A 59 -4.04 4.97 -10.34
CA LEU A 59 -3.68 4.39 -9.04
C LEU A 59 -2.94 3.06 -9.21
N TYR A 60 -3.42 2.21 -10.11
CA TYR A 60 -2.80 0.92 -10.42
C TYR A 60 -1.43 1.07 -11.05
N LYS A 61 -1.24 2.05 -11.94
CA LYS A 61 0.05 2.28 -12.62
C LYS A 61 1.09 2.83 -11.66
N ASN A 62 0.67 3.66 -10.71
CA ASN A 62 1.55 4.37 -9.79
C ASN A 62 1.48 3.84 -8.34
N SER A 63 0.92 2.65 -8.11
CA SER A 63 0.65 2.12 -6.76
C SER A 63 1.90 2.08 -5.88
N SER A 64 3.03 1.64 -6.44
CA SER A 64 4.33 1.64 -5.76
C SER A 64 4.81 3.04 -5.39
N PHE A 65 4.65 4.02 -6.30
CA PHE A 65 5.04 5.41 -6.05
C PHE A 65 4.16 6.07 -5.00
N ILE A 66 2.84 5.82 -5.02
CA ILE A 66 1.90 6.33 -4.03
C ILE A 66 2.21 5.74 -2.64
N GLY A 67 2.49 4.43 -2.57
CA GLY A 67 2.93 3.78 -1.33
C GLY A 67 4.21 4.38 -0.77
N PHE A 68 5.22 4.57 -1.62
CA PHE A 68 6.47 5.23 -1.23
C PHE A 68 6.25 6.67 -0.75
N LEU A 69 5.50 7.47 -1.51
CA LEU A 69 5.26 8.87 -1.20
C LEU A 69 4.47 9.05 0.11
N SER A 70 3.47 8.20 0.35
CA SER A 70 2.70 8.22 1.61
C SER A 70 3.56 7.85 2.82
N GLY A 71 4.40 6.82 2.71
CA GLY A 71 5.38 6.48 3.76
C GLY A 71 6.36 7.62 4.01
N LEU A 72 6.91 8.21 2.95
CA LEU A 72 7.85 9.33 3.04
C LEU A 72 7.21 10.56 3.70
N LEU A 73 5.99 10.92 3.32
CA LEU A 73 5.26 12.06 3.91
C LEU A 73 4.98 11.83 5.39
N PHE A 74 4.59 10.60 5.78
CA PHE A 74 4.41 10.24 7.18
C PHE A 74 5.71 10.33 7.97
N PHE A 75 6.82 9.83 7.42
CA PHE A 75 8.11 9.92 8.10
C PHE A 75 8.58 11.38 8.23
N ALA A 76 8.42 12.18 7.17
CA ALA A 76 8.78 13.60 7.18
C ALA A 76 7.96 14.40 8.21
N SER A 77 6.66 14.10 8.35
CA SER A 77 5.82 14.76 9.36
C SER A 77 6.25 14.39 10.79
N MET A 78 6.63 13.13 11.02
CA MET A 78 7.17 12.69 12.32
C MET A 78 8.52 13.34 12.62
N LEU A 79 9.39 13.49 11.63
CA LEU A 79 10.68 14.17 11.77
C LEU A 79 10.50 15.66 12.11
N PHE A 80 9.58 16.33 11.41
CA PHE A 80 9.23 17.71 11.70
C PHE A 80 8.61 17.86 13.09
N GLY A 81 7.69 16.97 13.47
CA GLY A 81 7.09 16.94 14.81
C GLY A 81 8.15 16.78 15.89
N ALA A 82 9.06 15.81 15.73
CA ALA A 82 10.16 15.56 16.65
C ALA A 82 11.07 16.79 16.81
N TRP A 83 11.45 17.44 15.70
CA TRP A 83 12.27 18.65 15.72
C TRP A 83 11.59 19.79 16.49
N ASN A 84 10.30 20.02 16.26
CA ASN A 84 9.55 21.06 16.96
C ASN A 84 9.42 20.76 18.46
N THR A 85 9.08 19.53 18.82
CA THR A 85 9.01 19.11 20.24
C THR A 85 10.35 19.29 20.94
N TYR A 86 11.46 18.92 20.28
CA TYR A 86 12.81 19.13 20.81
C TYR A 86 13.11 20.62 21.05
N SER A 87 12.83 21.47 20.07
CA SER A 87 13.03 22.92 20.17
C SER A 87 12.20 23.53 21.31
N ILE A 88 10.92 23.16 21.41
CA ILE A 88 10.01 23.65 22.46
C ILE A 88 10.51 23.21 23.84
N TYR A 89 10.86 21.93 24.01
CA TYR A 89 11.40 21.42 25.27
C TYR A 89 12.67 22.16 25.70
N ARG A 90 13.61 22.35 24.77
CA ARG A 90 14.86 23.08 25.02
C ARG A 90 14.59 24.52 25.45
N ASN A 91 13.66 25.21 24.79
CA ASN A 91 13.33 26.59 25.14
C ASN A 91 12.66 26.70 26.51
N MET A 92 11.71 25.81 26.84
CA MET A 92 11.10 25.75 28.17
C MET A 92 12.14 25.48 29.26
N TYR A 93 13.09 24.58 29.00
CA TYR A 93 14.18 24.31 29.94
C TYR A 93 15.06 25.54 30.19
N LEU A 94 15.47 26.24 29.13
CA LEU A 94 16.26 27.47 29.23
C LEU A 94 15.49 28.60 29.93
N GLU A 95 14.20 28.72 29.67
CA GLU A 95 13.32 29.70 30.34
C GLU A 95 13.23 29.42 31.84
N ASN A 96 13.03 28.16 32.25
CA ASN A 96 13.00 27.76 33.65
C ASN A 96 14.32 28.07 34.37
N ILE A 97 15.46 27.87 33.71
CA ILE A 97 16.77 28.26 34.26
C ILE A 97 16.83 29.78 34.42
N ASN A 98 16.43 30.54 33.40
CA ASN A 98 16.49 32.00 33.41
C ASN A 98 15.56 32.63 34.45
N VAL A 99 14.36 32.08 34.66
CA VAL A 99 13.42 32.55 35.69
C VAL A 99 14.02 32.35 37.08
N LYS A 100 14.46 31.13 37.40
CA LYS A 100 15.10 30.83 38.69
C LYS A 100 16.38 31.64 38.91
N ALA A 101 17.16 31.87 37.85
CA ALA A 101 18.38 32.64 37.94
C ALA A 101 18.12 34.13 38.22
N LYS A 102 16.96 34.69 37.83
CA LYS A 102 16.57 36.08 38.14
C LYS A 102 16.16 36.27 39.61
N GLU A 103 15.76 35.21 40.30
CA GLU A 103 15.35 35.27 41.72
C GLU A 103 16.57 35.34 42.67
N ILE A 104 17.76 35.02 42.16
CA ILE A 104 19.01 35.01 42.95
C ILE A 104 19.65 36.40 42.89
N ILE A 105 19.69 37.08 44.04
CA ILE A 105 20.20 38.45 44.17
C ILE A 105 21.73 38.46 44.31
N GLU A 106 22.31 37.45 44.96
CA GLU A 106 23.75 37.40 45.22
C GLU A 106 24.54 36.89 44.00
N PRO A 107 25.56 37.63 43.51
CA PRO A 107 26.32 37.26 42.32
C PRO A 107 27.04 35.91 42.42
N ILE A 108 27.51 35.54 43.62
CA ILE A 108 28.24 34.28 43.87
C ILE A 108 27.28 33.10 43.84
N GLU A 109 26.09 33.24 44.46
CA GLU A 109 25.04 32.22 44.43
C GLU A 109 24.53 31.99 43.00
N PHE A 110 24.37 33.06 42.21
CA PHE A 110 23.96 32.97 40.82
C PHE A 110 24.95 32.20 39.94
N LEU A 111 26.25 32.47 40.11
CA LEU A 111 27.31 31.76 39.39
C LEU A 111 27.30 30.27 39.76
N THR A 112 27.21 29.98 41.05
CA THR A 112 27.16 28.60 41.58
C THR A 112 25.94 27.86 41.05
N TYR A 113 24.77 28.52 41.02
CA TYR A 113 23.54 27.96 40.46
C TYR A 113 23.69 27.62 38.97
N LYS A 114 24.29 28.50 38.15
CA LYS A 114 24.53 28.22 36.73
C LYS A 114 25.51 27.08 36.51
N ILE A 115 26.60 27.04 37.28
CA ILE A 115 27.61 25.97 37.20
C ILE A 115 26.98 24.64 37.57
N ASN A 116 26.20 24.59 38.66
CA ASN A 116 25.52 23.38 39.10
C ASN A 116 24.48 22.91 38.09
N ASN A 117 23.70 23.81 37.47
CA ASN A 117 22.76 23.40 36.41
C ASN A 117 23.47 22.87 35.16
N LEU A 118 24.63 23.44 34.78
CA LEU A 118 25.43 22.89 33.68
C LEU A 118 26.01 21.52 34.05
N LEU A 119 26.47 21.34 35.29
CA LEU A 119 26.91 20.06 35.81
C LEU A 119 25.77 19.05 35.84
N ASP A 120 24.57 19.42 36.29
CA ASP A 120 23.39 18.56 36.30
C ASP A 120 22.92 18.26 34.87
N PHE A 121 23.08 19.19 33.94
CA PHE A 121 22.77 18.96 32.53
C PHE A 121 23.75 17.94 31.91
N VAL A 122 25.05 18.08 32.19
CA VAL A 122 26.12 17.22 31.66
C VAL A 122 26.14 15.84 32.34
N ILE A 123 26.07 15.81 33.66
CA ILE A 123 26.15 14.58 34.49
C ILE A 123 24.78 13.90 34.58
N GLY A 124 23.71 14.66 34.81
CA GLY A 124 22.36 14.12 34.93
C GLY A 124 21.86 13.47 33.64
N GLY A 125 22.54 13.70 32.52
CA GLY A 125 22.31 12.99 31.26
C GLY A 125 20.91 13.21 30.70
N THR A 126 20.21 14.25 31.14
CA THR A 126 18.83 14.53 30.71
C THR A 126 18.76 14.74 29.20
N GLU A 127 19.77 15.40 28.61
CA GLU A 127 19.92 15.52 27.16
C GLU A 127 20.15 14.16 26.49
N THR A 128 20.99 13.31 27.08
CA THR A 128 21.25 11.97 26.53
C THR A 128 20.01 11.09 26.56
N GLN A 129 19.26 11.07 27.68
CA GLN A 129 18.00 10.33 27.82
C GLN A 129 16.97 10.80 26.78
N LEU A 130 16.83 12.12 26.64
CA LEU A 130 15.92 12.71 25.66
C LEU A 130 16.34 12.34 24.23
N SER A 131 17.63 12.45 23.90
CA SER A 131 18.18 12.05 22.61
C SER A 131 17.94 10.56 22.30
N TYR A 132 18.07 9.67 23.29
CA TYR A 132 17.72 8.25 23.15
C TYR A 132 16.24 8.03 22.87
N ILE A 133 15.36 8.71 23.61
CA ILE A 133 13.90 8.63 23.39
C ILE A 133 13.57 9.15 21.99
N PHE A 134 14.12 10.28 21.56
CA PHE A 134 13.93 10.82 20.22
C PHE A 134 14.42 9.85 19.14
N SER A 135 15.60 9.26 19.31
CA SER A 135 16.15 8.27 18.39
C SER A 135 15.26 7.03 18.30
N ALA A 136 14.75 6.54 19.43
CA ALA A 136 13.83 5.41 19.47
C ALA A 136 12.49 5.72 18.79
N VAL A 137 11.93 6.91 19.01
CA VAL A 137 10.68 7.37 18.36
C VAL A 137 10.87 7.51 16.85
N LEU A 138 11.99 8.08 16.40
CA LEU A 138 12.32 8.20 14.98
C LEU A 138 12.55 6.84 14.32
N PHE A 139 13.19 5.91 15.02
CA PHE A 139 13.37 4.56 14.53
C PHE A 139 12.03 3.82 14.41
N ALA A 140 11.18 3.92 15.42
CA ALA A 140 9.84 3.35 15.38
C ALA A 140 8.98 3.96 14.26
N SER A 141 9.01 5.29 14.10
CA SER A 141 8.27 5.96 13.03
C SER A 141 8.77 5.58 11.64
N PHE A 142 10.08 5.33 11.48
CA PHE A 142 10.64 4.80 10.25
C PHE A 142 10.07 3.41 9.90
N ILE A 143 10.04 2.48 10.86
CA ILE A 143 9.44 1.15 10.65
C ILE A 143 7.96 1.27 10.29
N ILE A 144 7.21 2.09 11.04
CA ILE A 144 5.78 2.31 10.79
C ILE A 144 5.57 2.89 9.38
N SER A 145 6.43 3.81 8.94
CA SER A 145 6.33 4.42 7.61
C SER A 145 6.47 3.41 6.46
N ILE A 146 7.36 2.42 6.61
CA ILE A 146 7.55 1.33 5.65
C ILE A 146 6.30 0.45 5.60
N ILE A 147 5.79 0.06 6.76
CA ILE A 147 4.58 -0.79 6.85
C ILE A 147 3.39 -0.06 6.23
N LEU A 148 3.20 1.21 6.56
CA LEU A 148 2.10 2.04 6.09
C LEU A 148 2.19 2.28 4.57
N GLY A 149 3.39 2.57 4.06
CA GLY A 149 3.62 2.71 2.62
C GLY A 149 3.38 1.40 1.85
N GLY A 150 3.80 0.27 2.40
CA GLY A 150 3.50 -1.06 1.86
C GLY A 150 2.01 -1.38 1.86
N PHE A 151 1.31 -1.06 2.95
CA PHE A 151 -0.14 -1.24 3.08
C PHE A 151 -0.91 -0.39 2.06
N ILE A 152 -0.60 0.90 1.95
CA ILE A 152 -1.22 1.80 0.97
C ILE A 152 -0.89 1.34 -0.46
N GLY A 153 0.36 0.98 -0.74
CA GLY A 153 0.77 0.48 -2.05
C GLY A 153 0.04 -0.81 -2.44
N SER A 154 -0.12 -1.74 -1.51
CA SER A 154 -0.87 -2.99 -1.72
C SER A 154 -2.35 -2.73 -2.01
N ASN A 155 -2.99 -1.84 -1.24
CA ASN A 155 -4.37 -1.45 -1.45
C ASN A 155 -4.57 -0.69 -2.77
N ALA A 156 -3.61 0.18 -3.14
CA ALA A 156 -3.61 0.85 -4.43
C ALA A 156 -3.40 -0.11 -5.61
N ASN A 157 -2.80 -1.28 -5.37
CA ASN A 157 -2.58 -2.31 -6.40
C ASN A 157 -3.68 -3.39 -6.44
N ASN A 158 -4.88 -3.10 -5.94
CA ASN A 158 -5.99 -4.06 -5.93
C ASN A 158 -6.61 -4.23 -7.33
N ARG A 159 -5.82 -4.72 -8.30
CA ARG A 159 -6.26 -5.05 -9.64
C ARG A 159 -7.07 -6.35 -9.59
N PRO A 160 -8.26 -6.41 -10.21
CA PRO A 160 -8.99 -7.66 -10.32
C PRO A 160 -8.12 -8.67 -11.07
N LYS A 161 -7.77 -9.79 -10.41
CA LYS A 161 -7.02 -10.87 -11.05
C LYS A 161 -7.95 -11.54 -12.05
N SER A 162 -7.59 -11.50 -13.33
CA SER A 162 -8.24 -12.34 -14.34
C SER A 162 -7.74 -13.77 -14.15
N PHE A 163 -8.53 -14.59 -13.47
CA PHE A 163 -8.28 -16.02 -13.43
C PHE A 163 -8.68 -16.61 -14.78
N VAL A 164 -7.70 -16.83 -15.65
CA VAL A 164 -7.90 -17.78 -16.76
C VAL A 164 -7.86 -19.16 -16.11
N LEU A 165 -9.04 -19.75 -15.88
CA LEU A 165 -9.14 -21.14 -15.49
C LEU A 165 -8.55 -21.98 -16.64
N LEU A 166 -7.29 -22.39 -16.47
CA LEU A 166 -6.68 -23.36 -17.36
C LEU A 166 -7.39 -24.69 -17.09
N SER A 167 -8.10 -25.20 -18.09
CA SER A 167 -8.65 -26.55 -18.00
C SER A 167 -7.51 -27.54 -17.75
N SER A 168 -7.79 -28.61 -17.00
CA SER A 168 -6.84 -29.71 -16.77
C SER A 168 -6.23 -30.25 -18.07
N LEU A 169 -6.99 -30.20 -19.17
CA LEU A 169 -6.55 -30.49 -20.53
C LEU A 169 -5.49 -29.50 -21.05
N ALA A 170 -5.65 -28.19 -20.83
CA ALA A 170 -4.65 -27.19 -21.20
C ALA A 170 -3.34 -27.37 -20.42
N ILE A 171 -3.43 -27.72 -19.13
CA ILE A 171 -2.25 -28.04 -18.30
C ILE A 171 -1.55 -29.30 -18.84
N SER A 172 -2.31 -30.36 -19.14
CA SER A 172 -1.79 -31.63 -19.66
C SER A 172 -1.14 -31.50 -21.05
N ARG A 173 -1.66 -30.62 -21.92
CA ARG A 173 -1.04 -30.34 -23.22
C ARG A 173 0.29 -29.60 -23.06
N LYS A 174 0.38 -28.64 -22.13
CA LYS A 174 1.61 -27.88 -21.85
C LYS A 174 2.72 -28.77 -21.27
N THR A 175 2.38 -29.72 -20.41
CA THR A 175 3.37 -30.69 -19.89
C THR A 175 3.82 -31.65 -20.97
N LYS A 176 2.94 -32.09 -21.88
CA LYS A 176 3.31 -32.96 -23.02
C LYS A 176 4.22 -32.29 -24.05
N THR A 177 4.20 -30.96 -24.21
CA THR A 177 5.06 -30.25 -25.18
C THR A 177 6.44 -29.91 -24.65
N LYS A 178 6.71 -30.15 -23.36
CA LYS A 178 8.00 -29.90 -22.72
C LYS A 178 8.92 -31.13 -22.67
N ASN A 179 8.40 -32.29 -23.05
CA ASN A 179 9.16 -33.53 -23.26
C ASN A 179 9.30 -33.79 -24.75
#